data_AF-A0AAD3S1T5-F1
#
_entry.id   AF-A0AAD3S1T5-F1
#
_cell.length_a   1.000
_cell.length_b   1.000
_cell.length_c   1.000
_cell.angle_alpha   90.00
_cell.angle_beta   90.00
_cell.angle_gamma   90.00
#
_symmetry.space_group_name_H-M   'P 1'
#
loop_
_entity.id
_entity.type
_entity.pdbx_description
1 polymer ?
#
loop_
_entity_poly.entity_id
_entity_poly.type
_entity_poly.pdbx_seq_one_letter_code
_entity_poly.pdbx_strand_id
1 'polypeptide(L)'
;MPNVSNNIYLELAILDYNNCQALHRLEWEIIRRWYREHNLRELGLRQRSLLRAYFLAAASVFEPERQRERLAWAKTTALIETIASYFGEEESSLSHEQRTLFTLEFHRCFTSHVYLNHQSGLDPTVTRQGPMNSLVATIEQLSLEAFMAHGTDIRHQLCKAWTKWLMAWEEDGDRYWWEAALVVRTVELCGRSCGAEETLRHPEYQRLLGITNRVCHRLGHLQPQKGQHKGKHSMANADIRKVVESDMHELVELVLKHTSGDVDRGTKQMFLTVAKSFYYVACCTSKAVNAHIAKVLFHKVR
;
A
#
# COMPACT_ATOMS: atom_id res chain seq x y z
N MET A 1 -28.75 24.49 20.30
CA MET A 1 -27.37 25.04 20.26
C MET A 1 -27.01 25.37 18.81
N PRO A 2 -27.24 26.61 18.34
CA PRO A 2 -27.05 27.00 16.93
C PRO A 2 -25.61 26.82 16.41
N ASN A 3 -24.61 27.00 17.29
CA ASN A 3 -23.19 26.80 16.95
C ASN A 3 -22.78 25.32 16.89
N VAL A 4 -23.68 24.39 17.22
CA VAL A 4 -23.44 22.93 17.18
C VAL A 4 -24.25 22.27 16.07
N SER A 5 -25.49 22.68 15.88
CA SER A 5 -26.38 22.16 14.83
C SER A 5 -26.96 23.31 14.02
N ASN A 6 -26.52 23.42 12.77
CA ASN A 6 -27.01 24.40 11.82
C ASN A 6 -26.86 23.89 10.39
N ASN A 7 -27.64 24.47 9.48
CA ASN A 7 -27.65 24.07 8.07
C ASN A 7 -26.38 24.48 7.32
N ILE A 8 -25.64 25.50 7.78
CA ILE A 8 -24.40 25.94 7.14
C ILE A 8 -23.34 24.83 7.21
N TYR A 9 -23.18 24.20 8.38
CA TYR A 9 -22.25 23.07 8.54
C TYR A 9 -22.65 21.87 7.68
N LEU A 10 -23.95 21.58 7.59
CA LEU A 10 -24.45 20.48 6.76
C LEU A 10 -24.20 20.76 5.27
N GLU A 11 -24.56 21.96 4.80
CA GLU A 11 -24.36 22.36 3.40
C GLU A 11 -22.88 22.35 3.01
N LEU A 12 -22.01 22.90 3.86
CA LEU A 12 -20.57 22.86 3.65
C LEU A 12 -20.05 21.41 3.59
N ALA A 13 -20.47 20.55 4.50
CA ALA A 13 -20.06 19.14 4.51
C ALA A 13 -20.53 18.39 3.25
N ILE A 14 -21.74 18.66 2.76
CA ILE A 14 -22.26 18.08 1.51
C ILE A 14 -21.42 18.53 0.32
N LEU A 15 -21.13 19.84 0.22
CA LEU A 15 -20.34 20.40 -0.88
C LEU A 15 -18.91 19.88 -0.87
N ASP A 16 -18.24 19.93 0.28
CA ASP A 16 -16.86 19.47 0.45
C ASP A 16 -16.71 17.98 0.12
N TYR A 17 -17.61 17.15 0.64
CA TYR A 17 -17.63 15.71 0.35
C TYR A 17 -17.81 15.44 -1.15
N ASN A 18 -18.79 16.09 -1.78
CA ASN A 18 -19.08 15.90 -3.19
C ASN A 18 -17.94 16.38 -4.10
N ASN A 19 -17.21 17.42 -3.70
CA ASN A 19 -16.02 17.90 -4.40
C ASN A 19 -14.89 16.88 -4.32
N CYS A 20 -14.57 16.38 -3.13
CA CYS A 20 -13.58 15.33 -2.93
C CYS A 20 -13.94 14.06 -3.74
N GLN A 21 -15.20 13.61 -3.66
CA GLN A 21 -15.66 12.44 -4.41
C GLN A 21 -15.54 12.64 -5.94
N ALA A 22 -15.83 13.84 -6.45
CA ALA A 22 -15.67 14.12 -7.87
C ALA A 22 -14.21 13.98 -8.32
N LEU A 23 -13.28 14.47 -7.53
CA LEU A 23 -11.84 14.33 -7.76
C LEU A 23 -11.40 12.86 -7.69
N HIS A 24 -11.86 12.11 -6.67
CA HIS A 24 -11.53 10.68 -6.54
C HIS A 24 -12.03 9.84 -7.72
N ARG A 25 -13.15 10.21 -8.35
CA ARG A 25 -13.61 9.54 -9.58
C ARG A 25 -12.71 9.82 -10.78
N LEU A 26 -12.13 11.01 -10.89
CA LEU A 26 -11.15 11.33 -11.94
C LEU A 26 -9.85 10.55 -11.71
N GLU A 27 -9.36 10.49 -10.48
CA GLU A 27 -8.22 9.67 -10.07
C GLU A 27 -8.44 8.18 -10.35
N TRP A 28 -9.65 7.67 -10.14
CA TRP A 28 -9.97 6.28 -10.47
C TRP A 28 -9.77 5.99 -11.96
N GLU A 29 -10.12 6.93 -12.86
CA GLU A 29 -9.86 6.77 -14.30
C GLU A 29 -8.37 6.80 -14.63
N ILE A 30 -7.57 7.61 -13.91
CA ILE A 30 -6.09 7.61 -14.02
C ILE A 30 -5.54 6.24 -13.65
N ILE A 31 -5.97 5.68 -12.51
CA ILE A 31 -5.53 4.35 -12.06
C ILE A 31 -5.97 3.24 -13.01
N ARG A 32 -7.19 3.32 -13.54
CA ARG A 32 -7.68 2.36 -14.55
C ARG A 32 -6.87 2.41 -15.83
N ARG A 33 -6.36 3.57 -16.22
CA ARG A 33 -5.49 3.72 -17.39
C ARG A 33 -4.14 3.07 -17.12
N TRP A 34 -3.50 3.40 -16.01
CA TRP A 34 -2.25 2.78 -15.55
C TRP A 34 -2.36 1.25 -15.50
N TYR A 35 -3.45 0.70 -14.95
CA TYR A 35 -3.69 -0.75 -14.91
C TYR A 35 -3.73 -1.41 -16.29
N ARG A 36 -4.24 -0.71 -17.31
CA ARG A 36 -4.30 -1.19 -18.70
C ARG A 36 -2.94 -1.06 -19.39
N GLU A 37 -2.26 0.07 -19.21
CA GLU A 37 -0.94 0.33 -19.79
C GLU A 37 0.11 -0.71 -19.36
N HIS A 38 -0.01 -1.20 -18.12
CA HIS A 38 0.89 -2.20 -17.56
C HIS A 38 0.39 -3.66 -17.68
N ASN A 39 -0.72 -3.90 -18.40
CA ASN A 39 -1.34 -5.21 -18.57
C ASN A 39 -1.50 -6.00 -17.26
N LEU A 40 -1.77 -5.31 -16.14
CA LEU A 40 -1.77 -5.94 -14.81
C LEU A 40 -2.81 -7.06 -14.68
N ARG A 41 -3.85 -7.04 -15.53
CA ARG A 41 -4.82 -8.13 -15.64
C ARG A 41 -4.19 -9.46 -16.02
N GLU A 42 -3.28 -9.44 -16.99
CA GLU A 42 -2.59 -10.62 -17.51
C GLU A 42 -1.58 -11.13 -16.49
N LEU A 43 -1.07 -10.24 -15.65
CA LEU A 43 -0.20 -10.54 -14.51
C LEU A 43 -0.97 -10.98 -13.25
N GLY A 44 -2.28 -11.28 -13.36
CA GLY A 44 -3.08 -11.85 -12.27
C GLY A 44 -3.85 -10.85 -11.40
N LEU A 45 -3.61 -9.54 -11.53
CA LEU A 45 -4.33 -8.54 -10.74
C LEU A 45 -5.78 -8.41 -11.20
N ARG A 46 -6.73 -8.64 -10.30
CA ARG A 46 -8.15 -8.44 -10.58
C ARG A 46 -8.52 -6.97 -10.48
N GLN A 47 -9.35 -6.48 -11.41
CA GLN A 47 -9.86 -5.09 -11.36
C GLN A 47 -10.58 -4.76 -10.04
N ARG A 48 -11.26 -5.73 -9.41
CA ARG A 48 -11.87 -5.53 -8.09
C ARG A 48 -10.83 -5.24 -7.00
N SER A 49 -9.66 -5.89 -7.08
CA SER A 49 -8.58 -5.71 -6.12
C SER A 49 -7.95 -4.34 -6.28
N LEU A 50 -7.75 -3.90 -7.53
CA LEU A 50 -7.34 -2.53 -7.83
C LEU A 50 -8.32 -1.49 -7.28
N LEU A 51 -9.63 -1.68 -7.52
CA LEU A 51 -10.66 -0.77 -7.00
C LEU A 51 -10.68 -0.75 -5.47
N ARG A 52 -10.49 -1.90 -4.83
CA ARG A 52 -10.39 -2.00 -3.37
C ARG A 52 -9.15 -1.27 -2.86
N ALA A 53 -7.98 -1.46 -3.47
CA ALA A 53 -6.75 -0.78 -3.09
C ALA A 53 -6.92 0.75 -3.19
N TYR A 54 -7.49 1.23 -4.29
CA TYR A 54 -7.78 2.65 -4.45
C TYR A 54 -8.80 3.17 -3.44
N PHE A 55 -9.89 2.43 -3.22
CA PHE A 55 -10.89 2.81 -2.22
C PHE A 55 -10.30 2.94 -0.81
N LEU A 56 -9.43 2.01 -0.39
CA LEU A 56 -8.79 2.08 0.92
C LEU A 56 -7.90 3.31 1.02
N ALA A 57 -7.10 3.60 -0.01
CA ALA A 57 -6.29 4.80 -0.05
C ALA A 57 -7.14 6.08 0.00
N ALA A 58 -8.18 6.18 -0.83
CA ALA A 58 -9.03 7.36 -0.94
C ALA A 58 -9.91 7.61 0.29
N ALA A 59 -10.38 6.55 0.95
CA ALA A 59 -11.14 6.66 2.20
C ALA A 59 -10.24 7.01 3.40
N SER A 60 -8.93 6.75 3.29
CA SER A 60 -7.93 7.01 4.34
C SER A 60 -7.24 8.38 4.21
N VAL A 61 -7.02 8.84 2.98
CA VAL A 61 -6.33 10.09 2.64
C VAL A 61 -7.20 10.80 1.61
N PHE A 62 -8.24 11.52 2.04
CA PHE A 62 -9.30 12.00 1.14
C PHE A 62 -9.06 13.42 0.61
N GLU A 63 -8.14 14.17 1.22
CA GLU A 63 -7.93 15.60 0.98
C GLU A 63 -7.44 15.84 -0.47
N PRO A 64 -8.03 16.78 -1.24
CA PRO A 64 -7.71 17.00 -2.66
C PRO A 64 -6.22 17.08 -2.98
N GLU A 65 -5.47 17.80 -2.16
CA GLU A 65 -4.04 18.09 -2.28
C GLU A 65 -3.13 16.85 -2.06
N ARG A 66 -3.67 15.77 -1.50
CA ARG A 66 -2.95 14.53 -1.18
C ARG A 66 -3.13 13.44 -2.25
N GLN A 67 -3.40 13.83 -3.49
CA GLN A 67 -3.53 12.91 -4.63
C GLN A 67 -2.32 11.98 -4.77
N ARG A 68 -1.10 12.52 -4.73
CA ARG A 68 0.14 11.73 -4.88
C ARG A 68 0.23 10.60 -3.87
N GLU A 69 -0.14 10.87 -2.62
CA GLU A 69 -0.19 9.89 -1.54
C GLU A 69 -1.19 8.76 -1.83
N ARG A 70 -2.42 9.12 -2.24
CA ARG A 70 -3.46 8.13 -2.60
C ARG A 70 -3.03 7.25 -3.76
N LEU A 71 -2.52 7.85 -4.84
CA LEU A 71 -2.12 7.12 -6.04
C LEU A 71 -0.92 6.21 -5.75
N ALA A 72 0.08 6.70 -5.02
CA ALA A 72 1.24 5.93 -4.61
C ALA A 72 0.84 4.73 -3.74
N TRP A 73 -0.05 4.92 -2.76
CA TRP A 73 -0.61 3.83 -1.96
C TRP A 73 -1.28 2.79 -2.87
N ALA A 74 -2.26 3.21 -3.67
CA ALA A 74 -3.05 2.30 -4.49
C ALA A 74 -2.21 1.48 -5.48
N LYS A 75 -1.27 2.14 -6.17
CA LYS A 75 -0.34 1.48 -7.10
C LYS A 75 0.59 0.50 -6.37
N THR A 76 1.09 0.87 -5.19
CA THR A 76 1.97 0.00 -4.38
C THR A 76 1.26 -1.27 -3.94
N THR A 77 0.07 -1.15 -3.35
CA THR A 77 -0.74 -2.30 -2.95
C THR A 77 -1.13 -3.18 -4.15
N ALA A 78 -1.44 -2.56 -5.30
CA ALA A 78 -1.75 -3.29 -6.53
C ALA A 78 -0.54 -4.08 -7.05
N LEU A 79 0.67 -3.50 -7.05
CA LEU A 79 1.89 -4.18 -7.48
C LEU A 79 2.29 -5.32 -6.54
N ILE A 80 2.17 -5.14 -5.22
CA ILE A 80 2.37 -6.21 -4.23
C ILE A 80 1.46 -7.40 -4.53
N GLU A 81 0.17 -7.15 -4.76
CA GLU A 81 -0.78 -8.21 -5.12
C GLU A 81 -0.47 -8.83 -6.48
N THR A 82 -0.04 -8.03 -7.46
CA THR A 82 0.34 -8.52 -8.79
C THR A 82 1.53 -9.46 -8.69
N ILE A 83 2.59 -9.08 -7.98
CA ILE A 83 3.78 -9.91 -7.75
C ILE A 83 3.37 -11.21 -7.04
N ALA A 84 2.65 -11.10 -5.92
CA ALA A 84 2.22 -12.27 -5.17
C ALA A 84 1.31 -13.22 -5.98
N SER A 85 0.45 -12.68 -6.85
CA SER A 85 -0.43 -13.48 -7.71
C SER A 85 0.31 -14.09 -8.90
N TYR A 86 1.33 -13.41 -9.44
CA TYR A 86 2.10 -13.89 -10.58
C TYR A 86 2.95 -15.11 -10.23
N PHE A 87 3.50 -15.13 -9.01
CA PHE A 87 4.31 -16.24 -8.50
C PHE A 87 3.52 -17.23 -7.63
N GLY A 88 2.22 -16.99 -7.42
CA GLY A 88 1.37 -17.81 -6.56
C GLY A 88 0.51 -18.78 -7.37
N GLU A 89 0.94 -20.05 -7.50
CA GLU A 89 0.13 -21.27 -7.71
C GLU A 89 0.96 -22.56 -7.95
N GLU A 90 2.31 -22.53 -7.98
CA GLU A 90 3.16 -23.72 -8.25
C GLU A 90 3.98 -24.22 -7.04
N GLU A 91 4.37 -25.51 -7.11
CA GLU A 91 5.07 -26.29 -6.08
C GLU A 91 6.22 -25.53 -5.37
N SER A 92 6.33 -25.74 -4.05
CA SER A 92 7.04 -24.88 -3.08
C SER A 92 8.54 -24.67 -3.31
N SER A 93 9.22 -25.51 -4.08
CA SER A 93 10.66 -25.37 -4.37
C SER A 93 10.94 -24.50 -5.60
N LEU A 94 10.15 -24.65 -6.66
CA LEU A 94 10.27 -23.85 -7.89
C LEU A 94 9.90 -22.38 -7.63
N SER A 95 9.00 -22.14 -6.68
CA SER A 95 8.57 -20.79 -6.30
C SER A 95 9.64 -20.01 -5.52
N HIS A 96 10.56 -20.64 -4.76
CA HIS A 96 11.62 -19.88 -4.07
C HIS A 96 12.71 -19.42 -5.04
N GLU A 97 13.20 -20.30 -5.92
CA GLU A 97 14.20 -19.94 -6.92
C GLU A 97 13.71 -18.82 -7.85
N GLN A 98 12.46 -18.89 -8.32
CA GLN A 98 11.84 -17.83 -9.12
C GLN A 98 11.76 -16.50 -8.37
N ARG A 99 11.47 -16.51 -7.06
CA ARG A 99 11.46 -15.31 -6.22
C ARG A 99 12.86 -14.73 -6.05
N THR A 100 13.88 -15.57 -5.82
CA THR A 100 15.28 -15.16 -5.76
C THR A 100 15.74 -14.52 -7.07
N LEU A 101 15.42 -15.13 -8.22
CA LEU A 101 15.74 -14.57 -9.53
C LEU A 101 15.05 -13.21 -9.76
N PHE A 102 13.78 -13.09 -9.35
CA PHE A 102 13.05 -11.83 -9.41
C PHE A 102 13.69 -10.75 -8.54
N THR A 103 14.02 -11.05 -7.28
CA THR A 103 14.70 -10.13 -6.37
C THR A 103 16.06 -9.70 -6.93
N LEU A 104 16.86 -10.64 -7.45
CA LEU A 104 18.16 -10.35 -8.06
C LEU A 104 18.04 -9.43 -9.28
N GLU A 105 17.05 -9.68 -10.15
CA GLU A 105 16.82 -8.84 -11.32
C GLU A 105 16.38 -7.43 -10.92
N PHE A 106 15.52 -7.29 -9.90
CA PHE A 106 15.16 -5.98 -9.36
C PHE A 106 16.40 -5.22 -8.88
N HIS A 107 17.30 -5.87 -8.14
CA HIS A 107 18.55 -5.25 -7.71
C HIS A 107 19.42 -4.80 -8.89
N ARG A 108 19.50 -5.60 -9.96
CA ARG A 108 20.25 -5.25 -11.18
C ARG A 108 19.70 -4.01 -11.86
N CYS A 109 18.38 -3.82 -11.91
CA CYS A 109 17.75 -2.63 -12.49
C CYS A 109 18.20 -1.32 -11.80
N PHE A 110 18.55 -1.37 -10.50
CA PHE A 110 18.84 -0.16 -9.72
C PHE A 110 20.31 -0.02 -9.26
N THR A 111 21.13 -1.05 -9.41
CA THR A 111 22.57 -1.01 -9.07
C THR A 111 23.47 -0.81 -10.28
N SER A 112 23.03 -1.21 -11.47
CA SER A 112 23.88 -1.16 -12.66
C SER A 112 23.79 0.22 -13.33
N HIS A 113 24.86 1.01 -13.16
CA HIS A 113 25.17 2.20 -13.99
C HIS A 113 25.40 1.85 -15.49
N VAL A 114 25.25 0.59 -15.91
CA VAL A 114 25.70 0.07 -17.22
C VAL A 114 24.53 -0.21 -18.19
N TYR A 115 23.27 0.02 -17.79
CA TYR A 115 22.09 -0.36 -18.58
C TYR A 115 21.72 0.56 -19.76
N LEU A 116 22.69 1.24 -20.37
CA LEU A 116 22.47 1.77 -21.72
C LEU A 116 23.11 0.94 -22.83
N ASN A 117 24.06 0.02 -22.59
CA ASN A 117 24.86 -0.48 -23.72
C ASN A 117 25.20 -1.97 -23.84
N HIS A 118 24.83 -2.90 -22.96
CA HIS A 118 25.16 -4.32 -23.22
C HIS A 118 24.04 -5.32 -22.91
N GLN A 119 23.53 -5.93 -23.99
CA GLN A 119 22.83 -7.21 -24.02
C GLN A 119 23.76 -8.28 -23.46
N SER A 120 23.54 -8.71 -22.23
CA SER A 120 24.22 -9.86 -21.63
C SER A 120 23.28 -11.07 -21.68
N GLY A 121 23.56 -11.98 -22.61
CA GLY A 121 23.51 -13.46 -22.53
C GLY A 121 22.38 -14.25 -21.85
N LEU A 122 21.39 -13.63 -21.22
CA LEU A 122 20.17 -14.26 -20.72
C LEU A 122 19.03 -13.88 -21.65
N ASP A 123 18.22 -14.85 -22.06
CA ASP A 123 17.11 -14.63 -22.99
C ASP A 123 16.24 -13.46 -22.48
N PRO A 124 16.25 -12.28 -23.14
CA PRO A 124 15.55 -11.09 -22.68
C PRO A 124 14.03 -11.27 -22.64
N THR A 125 13.52 -12.35 -23.22
CA THR A 125 12.10 -12.64 -23.28
C THR A 125 11.59 -13.19 -21.95
N VAL A 126 12.25 -14.17 -21.34
CA VAL A 126 11.71 -14.90 -20.18
C VAL A 126 11.71 -14.10 -18.87
N THR A 127 12.69 -13.22 -18.63
CA THR A 127 12.83 -12.45 -17.38
C THR A 127 12.39 -10.98 -17.45
N ARG A 128 12.25 -10.40 -18.66
CA ARG A 128 11.60 -9.08 -18.85
C ARG A 128 10.08 -9.18 -19.07
N GLN A 129 9.51 -10.38 -19.10
CA GLN A 129 8.07 -10.58 -19.25
C GLN A 129 7.48 -10.94 -17.88
N GLY A 130 6.83 -9.97 -17.24
CA GLY A 130 6.24 -10.16 -15.93
C GLY A 130 6.03 -8.84 -15.18
N PRO A 131 5.78 -8.89 -13.86
CA PRO A 131 5.52 -7.70 -13.05
C PRO A 131 6.73 -6.75 -12.91
N MET A 132 7.93 -7.15 -13.32
CA MET A 132 9.15 -6.34 -13.19
C MET A 132 9.06 -5.01 -13.93
N ASN A 133 8.67 -5.00 -15.20
CA ASN A 133 8.58 -3.77 -15.99
C ASN A 133 7.55 -2.80 -15.37
N SER A 134 6.43 -3.33 -14.90
CA SER A 134 5.38 -2.55 -14.26
C SER A 134 5.84 -1.96 -12.93
N LEU A 135 6.63 -2.71 -12.16
CA LEU A 135 7.24 -2.25 -10.92
C LEU A 135 8.26 -1.12 -11.16
N VAL A 136 9.24 -1.35 -12.04
CA VAL A 136 10.30 -0.37 -12.36
C VAL A 136 9.70 0.91 -12.92
N ALA A 137 8.83 0.82 -13.93
CA ALA A 137 8.19 1.98 -14.54
C ALA A 137 7.32 2.76 -13.54
N THR A 138 6.66 2.07 -12.60
CA THR A 138 5.90 2.75 -11.55
C THR A 138 6.80 3.47 -10.56
N ILE A 139 7.94 2.88 -10.17
CA ILE A 139 8.93 3.55 -9.31
C ILE A 139 9.48 4.80 -10.00
N GLU A 140 9.82 4.70 -11.29
CA GLU A 140 10.29 5.84 -12.09
C GLU A 140 9.23 6.94 -12.18
N GLN A 141 7.98 6.57 -12.46
CA GLN A 141 6.86 7.50 -12.51
C GLN A 141 6.67 8.23 -11.17
N LEU A 142 6.59 7.50 -10.06
CA LEU A 142 6.41 8.10 -8.73
C LEU A 142 7.59 9.02 -8.37
N SER A 143 8.81 8.64 -8.74
CA SER A 143 10.00 9.44 -8.51
C SER A 143 9.99 10.74 -9.32
N LEU A 144 9.58 10.66 -10.59
CA LEU A 144 9.45 11.83 -11.45
C LEU A 144 8.35 12.76 -10.95
N GLU A 145 7.18 12.24 -10.59
CA GLU A 145 6.07 13.03 -10.03
C GLU A 145 6.46 13.75 -8.73
N ALA A 146 7.21 13.07 -7.85
CA ALA A 146 7.78 13.65 -6.64
C ALA A 146 8.81 14.76 -6.94
N PHE A 147 9.75 14.48 -7.86
CA PHE A 147 10.73 15.49 -8.29
C PHE A 147 10.06 16.73 -8.89
N MET A 148 9.04 16.57 -9.72
CA MET A 148 8.29 17.69 -10.31
C MET A 148 7.50 18.48 -9.26
N ALA A 149 7.01 17.82 -8.21
CA ALA A 149 6.18 18.47 -7.19
C ALA A 149 6.98 19.19 -6.10
N HIS A 150 8.14 18.65 -5.70
CA HIS A 150 8.92 19.18 -4.56
C HIS A 150 10.45 19.18 -4.77
N GLY A 151 10.93 18.92 -5.99
CA GLY A 151 12.35 19.02 -6.34
C GLY A 151 13.24 17.94 -5.71
N THR A 152 12.67 16.86 -5.19
CA THR A 152 13.42 15.80 -4.50
C THR A 152 13.41 14.52 -5.32
N ASP A 153 14.59 13.96 -5.60
CA ASP A 153 14.72 12.61 -6.14
C ASP A 153 14.52 11.59 -5.00
N ILE A 154 13.44 10.81 -5.11
CA ILE A 154 13.07 9.75 -4.15
C ILE A 154 13.31 8.34 -4.71
N ARG A 155 13.88 8.22 -5.91
CA ARG A 155 14.03 6.94 -6.62
C ARG A 155 14.81 5.94 -5.79
N HIS A 156 15.98 6.34 -5.30
CA HIS A 156 16.81 5.47 -4.47
C HIS A 156 16.08 5.00 -3.19
N GLN A 157 15.30 5.88 -2.56
CA GLN A 157 14.55 5.61 -1.34
C GLN A 157 13.39 4.64 -1.60
N LEU A 158 12.68 4.80 -2.72
CA LEU A 158 11.66 3.85 -3.18
C LEU A 158 12.28 2.49 -3.48
N CYS A 159 13.40 2.44 -4.19
CA CYS A 159 14.11 1.20 -4.49
C CYS A 159 14.51 0.46 -3.21
N LYS A 160 15.09 1.18 -2.24
CA LYS A 160 15.47 0.64 -0.93
C LYS A 160 14.27 0.10 -0.16
N ALA A 161 13.10 0.74 -0.25
CA ALA A 161 11.88 0.27 0.39
C ALA A 161 11.36 -1.02 -0.27
N TRP A 162 11.31 -1.06 -1.60
CA TRP A 162 10.91 -2.24 -2.37
C TRP A 162 11.86 -3.42 -2.19
N THR A 163 13.18 -3.18 -2.18
CA THR A 163 14.19 -4.20 -1.85
C THR A 163 13.90 -4.86 -0.50
N LYS A 164 13.62 -4.07 0.54
CA LYS A 164 13.32 -4.63 1.86
C LYS A 164 12.09 -5.55 1.86
N TRP A 165 11.05 -5.16 1.13
CA TRP A 165 9.85 -5.99 0.99
C TRP A 165 10.14 -7.25 0.17
N LEU A 166 10.85 -7.14 -0.96
CA LEU A 166 11.20 -8.27 -1.83
C LEU A 166 12.05 -9.32 -1.12
N MET A 167 13.08 -8.89 -0.38
CA MET A 167 13.92 -9.81 0.41
C MET A 167 13.10 -10.56 1.45
N ALA A 168 12.12 -9.90 2.08
CA ALA A 168 11.28 -10.54 3.07
C ALA A 168 10.27 -11.50 2.42
N TRP A 169 9.74 -11.15 1.25
CA TRP A 169 8.83 -11.99 0.47
C TRP A 169 9.52 -13.18 -0.21
N GLU A 170 10.81 -13.06 -0.53
CA GLU A 170 11.62 -14.11 -1.16
C GLU A 170 11.73 -15.37 -0.31
N GLU A 171 11.80 -15.23 1.01
CA GLU A 171 11.95 -16.35 1.95
C GLU A 171 10.72 -17.27 1.91
N ASP A 172 9.55 -16.75 2.26
CA ASP A 172 8.34 -17.52 2.59
C ASP A 172 7.10 -17.16 1.76
N GLY A 173 7.18 -16.11 0.95
CA GLY A 173 6.20 -15.82 -0.10
C GLY A 173 5.01 -15.05 0.44
N ASP A 174 5.11 -14.65 1.71
CA ASP A 174 4.09 -13.95 2.44
C ASP A 174 4.06 -12.47 2.03
N ARG A 175 3.12 -12.15 1.15
CA ARG A 175 2.92 -10.77 0.68
C ARG A 175 2.63 -9.77 1.80
N TYR A 176 2.03 -10.21 2.91
CA TYR A 176 1.58 -9.31 3.98
C TYR A 176 2.71 -8.90 4.91
N TRP A 177 3.82 -9.63 4.91
CA TRP A 177 5.01 -9.26 5.66
C TRP A 177 5.62 -8.01 5.03
N TRP A 178 5.89 -6.99 5.85
CA TRP A 178 6.38 -5.66 5.42
C TRP A 178 5.51 -4.87 4.43
N GLU A 179 4.32 -5.34 4.05
CA GLU A 179 3.41 -4.62 3.14
C GLU A 179 3.07 -3.23 3.70
N ALA A 180 2.72 -3.16 4.99
CA ALA A 180 2.35 -1.90 5.62
C ALA A 180 3.52 -0.90 5.67
N ALA A 181 4.73 -1.36 5.99
CA ALA A 181 5.94 -0.55 5.95
C ALA A 181 6.22 0.01 4.56
N LEU A 182 6.10 -0.81 3.51
CA LEU A 182 6.33 -0.39 2.14
C LEU A 182 5.29 0.66 1.71
N VAL A 183 4.02 0.46 2.06
CA VAL A 183 2.94 1.42 1.80
C VAL A 183 3.21 2.74 2.53
N VAL A 184 3.45 2.72 3.85
CA VAL A 184 3.74 3.94 4.62
C VAL A 184 4.92 4.68 4.02
N ARG A 185 6.02 3.98 3.73
CA ARG A 185 7.23 4.62 3.20
C ARG A 185 7.00 5.23 1.82
N THR A 186 6.27 4.54 0.94
CA THR A 186 5.97 5.03 -0.40
C THR A 186 5.07 6.26 -0.36
N VAL A 187 4.06 6.24 0.51
CA VAL A 187 3.15 7.38 0.72
C VAL A 187 3.91 8.60 1.25
N GLU A 188 4.75 8.42 2.27
CA GLU A 188 5.55 9.51 2.83
C GLU A 188 6.48 10.15 1.80
N LEU A 189 7.17 9.33 1.00
CA LEU A 189 8.09 9.80 -0.03
C LEU A 189 7.38 10.58 -1.15
N CYS A 190 6.17 10.18 -1.53
CA CYS A 190 5.41 10.85 -2.60
C CYS A 190 4.61 12.07 -2.11
N GLY A 191 4.25 12.09 -0.83
CA GLY A 191 3.45 13.15 -0.22
C GLY A 191 4.27 14.31 0.33
N ARG A 192 5.47 14.02 0.86
CA ARG A 192 6.28 14.99 1.63
C ARG A 192 7.70 15.03 1.11
N SER A 193 8.36 16.18 1.28
CA SER A 193 9.81 16.27 1.07
C SER A 193 10.51 15.19 1.89
N CYS A 194 11.44 14.47 1.24
CA CYS A 194 12.07 13.26 1.78
C CYS A 194 12.51 13.46 3.24
N GLY A 195 11.87 12.75 4.17
CA GLY A 195 12.31 12.76 5.57
C GLY A 195 13.77 12.33 5.67
N ALA A 196 14.53 12.96 6.56
CA ALA A 196 15.93 12.62 6.80
C ALA A 196 16.07 11.12 7.08
N GLU A 197 17.10 10.46 6.53
CA GLU A 197 17.36 9.04 6.82
C GLU A 197 17.58 8.79 8.33
N GLU A 198 17.94 9.84 9.07
CA GLU A 198 18.08 9.84 10.54
C GLU A 198 16.75 9.52 11.25
N THR A 199 15.63 10.09 10.79
CA THR A 199 14.30 9.81 11.37
C THR A 199 13.93 8.34 11.27
N LEU A 200 14.38 7.66 10.20
CA LEU A 200 14.15 6.22 10.03
C LEU A 200 14.89 5.39 11.07
N ARG A 201 16.01 5.87 11.62
CA ARG A 201 16.78 5.18 12.66
C ARG A 201 16.25 5.47 14.06
N HIS A 202 15.34 6.43 14.20
CA HIS A 202 14.79 6.82 15.48
C HIS A 202 14.01 5.65 16.13
N PRO A 203 14.21 5.36 17.43
CA PRO A 203 13.56 4.24 18.11
C PRO A 203 12.03 4.27 18.05
N GLU A 204 11.43 5.47 18.10
CA GLU A 204 9.98 5.64 17.99
C GLU A 204 9.46 5.25 16.60
N TYR A 205 10.17 5.64 15.53
CA TYR A 205 9.82 5.24 14.16
C TYR A 205 9.90 3.72 14.01
N GLN A 206 10.99 3.11 14.50
CA GLN A 206 11.16 1.65 14.46
C GLN A 206 10.07 0.92 15.25
N ARG A 207 9.62 1.47 16.39
CA ARG A 207 8.53 0.90 17.16
C ARG A 207 7.18 0.99 16.44
N LEU A 208 6.85 2.14 15.87
CA LEU A 208 5.65 2.33 15.04
C LEU A 208 5.63 1.37 13.84
N LEU A 209 6.76 1.27 13.14
CA LEU A 209 6.98 0.36 12.02
C LEU A 209 6.75 -1.10 12.42
N GLY A 210 7.39 -1.53 13.53
CA GLY A 210 7.28 -2.89 14.04
C GLY A 210 5.84 -3.27 14.41
N ILE A 211 5.15 -2.44 15.18
CA ILE A 211 3.76 -2.71 15.60
C ILE A 211 2.82 -2.73 14.39
N THR A 212 2.94 -1.73 13.50
CA THR A 212 2.07 -1.63 12.31
C THR A 212 2.22 -2.85 11.41
N ASN A 213 3.45 -3.30 11.16
CA ASN A 213 3.69 -4.51 10.36
C ASN A 213 3.10 -5.76 11.01
N ARG A 214 3.29 -5.95 12.33
CA ARG A 214 2.72 -7.11 13.05
C ARG A 214 1.20 -7.13 12.95
N VAL A 215 0.55 -5.97 13.14
CA VAL A 215 -0.90 -5.82 13.03
C VAL A 215 -1.36 -6.17 11.61
N CYS A 216 -0.78 -5.52 10.60
CA CYS A 216 -1.22 -5.66 9.22
C CYS A 216 -0.97 -7.07 8.68
N HIS A 217 0.16 -7.69 9.05
CA HIS A 217 0.47 -9.08 8.71
C HIS A 217 -0.59 -10.05 9.24
N ARG A 218 -0.86 -10.00 10.55
CA ARG A 218 -1.86 -10.86 11.19
C ARG A 218 -3.26 -10.66 10.60
N LEU A 219 -3.63 -9.40 10.36
CA LEU A 219 -4.92 -9.05 9.76
C LEU A 219 -5.03 -9.49 8.29
N GLY A 220 -3.92 -9.47 7.55
CA GLY A 220 -3.82 -9.97 6.18
C GLY A 220 -4.22 -11.44 6.08
N HIS A 221 -3.71 -12.26 7.00
CA HIS A 221 -4.02 -13.70 7.08
C HIS A 221 -5.42 -14.05 7.60
N LEU A 222 -6.05 -13.15 8.36
CA LEU A 222 -7.43 -13.33 8.81
C LEU A 222 -8.47 -13.13 7.71
N GLN A 223 -8.09 -12.57 6.55
CA GLN A 223 -9.01 -12.42 5.43
C GLN A 223 -9.37 -13.79 4.84
N PRO A 224 -10.66 -14.05 4.55
CA PRO A 224 -11.06 -15.33 4.00
C PRO A 224 -10.43 -15.54 2.62
N GLN A 225 -9.42 -16.42 2.56
CA GLN A 225 -8.95 -16.99 1.30
C GLN A 225 -10.10 -17.79 0.68
N LYS A 226 -10.25 -17.73 -0.65
CA LYS A 226 -11.24 -18.55 -1.34
C LYS A 226 -10.90 -20.03 -1.09
N GLY A 227 -11.79 -20.77 -0.42
CA GLY A 227 -11.76 -22.25 -0.41
C GLY A 227 -11.50 -22.97 0.91
N GLN A 228 -11.32 -22.31 2.06
CA GLN A 228 -10.96 -23.02 3.31
C GLN A 228 -12.15 -23.36 4.23
N HIS A 229 -12.14 -24.59 4.77
CA HIS A 229 -13.13 -25.16 5.69
C HIS A 229 -13.10 -24.50 7.08
N LYS A 230 -14.27 -24.08 7.58
CA LYS A 230 -14.48 -23.25 8.78
C LYS A 230 -14.17 -23.89 10.15
N GLY A 231 -13.85 -25.18 10.22
CA GLY A 231 -13.94 -25.95 11.48
C GLY A 231 -12.81 -25.74 12.51
N LYS A 232 -11.55 -25.61 12.07
CA LYS A 232 -10.37 -25.57 12.98
C LYS A 232 -9.81 -24.16 13.24
N HIS A 233 -10.16 -23.16 12.44
CA HIS A 233 -9.58 -21.81 12.51
C HIS A 233 -10.24 -20.88 13.55
N SER A 234 -11.41 -21.23 14.09
CA SER A 234 -12.17 -20.28 14.93
C SER A 234 -11.46 -19.88 16.22
N MET A 235 -10.74 -20.82 16.87
CA MET A 235 -10.05 -20.55 18.15
C MET A 235 -8.73 -19.81 17.92
N ALA A 236 -7.92 -20.26 16.96
CA ALA A 236 -6.69 -19.58 16.55
C ALA A 236 -6.95 -18.14 16.08
N ASN A 237 -8.04 -17.90 15.34
CA ASN A 237 -8.43 -16.56 14.93
C ASN A 237 -8.86 -15.67 16.10
N ALA A 238 -9.42 -16.24 17.18
CA ALA A 238 -9.78 -15.48 18.37
C ALA A 238 -8.53 -15.00 19.14
N ASP A 239 -7.51 -15.86 19.25
CA ASP A 239 -6.25 -15.49 19.90
C ASP A 239 -5.45 -14.48 19.06
N ILE A 240 -5.41 -14.65 17.74
CA ILE A 240 -4.81 -13.64 16.84
C ILE A 240 -5.51 -12.29 16.99
N ARG A 241 -6.85 -12.27 17.05
CA ARG A 241 -7.62 -11.03 17.26
C ARG A 241 -7.27 -10.36 18.57
N LYS A 242 -7.17 -11.08 19.69
CA LYS A 242 -6.77 -10.50 20.98
C LYS A 242 -5.41 -9.82 20.91
N VAL A 243 -4.43 -10.45 20.25
CA VAL A 243 -3.11 -9.83 20.11
C VAL A 243 -3.16 -8.61 19.17
N VAL A 244 -3.94 -8.67 18.08
CA VAL A 244 -4.15 -7.52 17.20
C VAL A 244 -4.77 -6.35 17.96
N GLU A 245 -5.76 -6.60 18.83
CA GLU A 245 -6.34 -5.54 19.68
C GLU A 245 -5.29 -4.91 20.60
N SER A 246 -4.46 -5.73 21.23
CA SER A 246 -3.38 -5.25 22.10
C SER A 246 -2.36 -4.40 21.32
N ASP A 247 -1.88 -4.89 20.17
CA ASP A 247 -0.94 -4.17 19.32
C ASP A 247 -1.56 -2.87 18.77
N MET A 248 -2.86 -2.89 18.42
CA MET A 248 -3.60 -1.70 17.98
C MET A 248 -3.75 -0.67 19.11
N HIS A 249 -3.97 -1.10 20.35
CA HIS A 249 -4.02 -0.22 21.51
C HIS A 249 -2.68 0.48 21.71
N GLU A 250 -1.57 -0.28 21.69
CA GLU A 250 -0.22 0.28 21.78
C GLU A 250 0.06 1.28 20.64
N LEU A 251 -0.33 0.94 19.41
CA LEU A 251 -0.16 1.84 18.26
C LEU A 251 -0.91 3.17 18.46
N VAL A 252 -2.16 3.12 18.92
CA VAL A 252 -2.95 4.32 19.20
C VAL A 252 -2.30 5.15 20.30
N GLU A 253 -1.83 4.54 21.39
CA GLU A 253 -1.13 5.26 22.44
C GLU A 253 0.12 5.98 21.92
N LEU A 254 0.96 5.31 21.12
CA LEU A 254 2.18 5.90 20.57
C LEU A 254 1.88 7.10 19.66
N VAL A 255 0.79 7.03 18.90
CA VAL A 255 0.39 8.11 17.98
C VAL A 255 -0.23 9.29 18.71
N LEU A 256 -0.95 9.05 19.81
CA LEU A 256 -1.57 10.10 20.62
C LEU A 256 -0.63 10.73 21.65
N LYS A 257 0.44 10.03 22.07
CA LYS A 257 1.44 10.59 22.98
C LYS A 257 2.11 11.80 22.33
N HIS A 258 1.90 12.97 22.95
CA HIS A 258 2.62 14.20 22.63
C HIS A 258 4.06 14.11 23.16
N THR A 259 4.87 13.23 22.57
CA THR A 259 6.32 13.31 22.72
C THR A 259 6.80 14.48 21.85
N SER A 260 7.65 15.35 22.41
CA SER A 260 8.36 16.41 21.69
C SER A 260 9.41 15.85 20.72
N GLY A 261 9.15 14.69 20.12
CA GLY A 261 10.11 13.84 19.44
C GLY A 261 10.28 14.16 17.97
N ASP A 262 11.41 13.71 17.43
CA ASP A 262 11.88 13.92 16.05
C ASP A 262 10.98 13.29 14.97
N VAL A 263 9.99 12.45 15.33
CA VAL A 263 9.05 11.85 14.38
C VAL A 263 7.81 12.73 14.21
N ASP A 264 7.62 13.26 13.01
CA ASP A 264 6.50 14.13 12.65
C ASP A 264 5.13 13.48 12.91
N ARG A 265 4.17 14.28 13.39
CA ARG A 265 2.81 13.85 13.72
C ARG A 265 2.09 13.19 12.53
N GLY A 266 2.30 13.70 11.32
CA GLY A 266 1.76 13.13 10.08
C GLY A 266 2.30 11.73 9.79
N THR A 267 3.59 11.48 10.03
CA THR A 267 4.18 10.13 9.95
C THR A 267 3.53 9.17 10.94
N LYS A 268 3.40 9.59 12.21
CA LYS A 268 2.71 8.77 13.24
C LYS A 268 1.28 8.45 12.81
N GLN A 269 0.56 9.46 12.31
CA GLN A 269 -0.80 9.30 11.84
C GLN A 269 -0.90 8.37 10.61
N MET A 270 0.10 8.37 9.73
CA MET A 270 0.12 7.49 8.56
C MET A 270 0.22 6.01 8.96
N PHE A 271 1.08 5.66 9.92
CA PHE A 271 1.14 4.30 10.46
C PHE A 271 -0.22 3.81 10.98
N LEU A 272 -0.90 4.63 11.78
CA LEU A 272 -2.23 4.30 12.29
C LEU A 272 -3.28 4.21 11.17
N THR A 273 -3.18 5.07 10.17
CA THR A 273 -4.11 5.09 9.03
C THR A 273 -4.00 3.82 8.20
N VAL A 274 -2.77 3.38 7.89
CA VAL A 274 -2.52 2.10 7.23
C VAL A 274 -3.04 0.95 8.07
N ALA A 275 -2.73 0.88 9.37
CA ALA A 275 -3.23 -0.18 10.25
C ALA A 275 -4.77 -0.25 10.27
N LYS A 276 -5.45 0.90 10.37
CA LYS A 276 -6.91 0.99 10.32
C LYS A 276 -7.49 0.46 9.00
N SER A 277 -6.81 0.67 7.88
CA SER A 277 -7.27 0.15 6.58
C SER A 277 -7.26 -1.39 6.52
N PHE A 278 -6.21 -2.03 7.05
CA PHE A 278 -6.12 -3.49 7.18
C PHE A 278 -7.17 -4.01 8.16
N TYR A 279 -7.35 -3.31 9.28
CA TYR A 279 -8.33 -3.67 10.29
C TYR A 279 -9.76 -3.60 9.75
N TYR A 280 -10.11 -2.52 9.06
CA TYR A 280 -11.40 -2.36 8.38
C TYR A 280 -11.67 -3.53 7.44
N VAL A 281 -10.67 -3.90 6.64
CA VAL A 281 -10.74 -5.00 5.69
C VAL A 281 -10.96 -6.35 6.38
N ALA A 282 -10.31 -6.62 7.51
CA ALA A 282 -10.44 -7.86 8.25
C ALA A 282 -11.78 -7.99 9.03
N CYS A 283 -12.42 -6.86 9.35
CA CYS A 283 -13.71 -6.82 10.02
C CYS A 283 -14.91 -6.77 9.06
N CYS A 284 -14.74 -6.23 7.86
CA CYS A 284 -15.83 -6.09 6.90
C CYS A 284 -15.93 -7.29 5.94
N THR A 285 -17.15 -7.78 5.71
CA THR A 285 -17.38 -8.79 4.65
C THR A 285 -17.15 -8.19 3.26
N SER A 286 -16.80 -9.02 2.27
CA SER A 286 -16.64 -8.54 0.89
C SER A 286 -17.88 -7.83 0.34
N LYS A 287 -19.09 -8.26 0.74
CA LYS A 287 -20.34 -7.60 0.36
C LYS A 287 -20.45 -6.20 0.97
N ALA A 288 -20.08 -6.03 2.24
CA ALA A 288 -20.07 -4.73 2.90
C ALA A 288 -19.05 -3.78 2.27
N VAL A 289 -17.83 -4.27 2.00
CA VAL A 289 -16.79 -3.46 1.32
C VAL A 289 -17.27 -2.97 -0.03
N ASN A 290 -17.90 -3.82 -0.85
CA ASN A 290 -18.44 -3.41 -2.15
C ASN A 290 -19.55 -2.33 -2.02
N ALA A 291 -20.43 -2.46 -1.02
CA ALA A 291 -21.45 -1.45 -0.75
C ALA A 291 -20.83 -0.12 -0.29
N HIS A 292 -19.77 -0.16 0.52
CA HIS A 292 -19.05 1.03 0.96
C HIS A 292 -18.33 1.71 -0.21
N ILE A 293 -17.69 0.94 -1.10
CA ILE A 293 -17.09 1.46 -2.35
C ILE A 293 -18.14 2.22 -3.17
N ALA A 294 -19.29 1.61 -3.41
CA ALA A 294 -20.39 2.23 -4.17
C ALA A 294 -20.83 3.55 -3.52
N LYS A 295 -21.04 3.54 -2.20
CA LYS A 295 -21.49 4.73 -1.47
C LYS A 295 -20.43 5.84 -1.45
N VAL A 296 -19.19 5.51 -1.14
CA VAL A 296 -18.13 6.50 -0.90
C VAL A 296 -17.59 7.11 -2.19
N LEU A 297 -17.39 6.31 -3.23
CA LEU A 297 -16.76 6.78 -4.46
C LEU A 297 -17.77 7.18 -5.54
N PHE A 298 -18.99 6.64 -5.52
CA PHE A 298 -19.89 6.73 -6.68
C PHE A 298 -21.29 7.31 -6.38
N HIS A 299 -21.69 7.46 -5.12
CA HIS A 299 -22.96 8.07 -4.74
C HIS A 299 -22.76 9.45 -4.12
N LYS A 300 -23.22 10.50 -4.81
CA LYS A 300 -23.20 11.87 -4.26
C LYS A 300 -24.11 11.99 -3.04
N VAL A 301 -23.70 12.81 -2.10
CA VAL A 301 -24.55 13.25 -0.98
C VAL A 301 -25.53 14.28 -1.50
N ARG A 302 -26.80 14.15 -1.12
CA ARG A 302 -27.90 15.07 -1.48
C ARG A 302 -28.21 15.99 -0.32
#